data_AF-A0ABD5PGV7-F1
#
_entry.id   AF-A0ABD5PGV7-F1
#
_cell.length_a   1.000
_cell.length_b   1.000
_cell.length_c   1.000
_cell.angle_alpha   90.00
_cell.angle_beta   90.00
_cell.angle_gamma   90.00
#
_symmetry.space_group_name_H-M   'P 1'
#
loop_
_entity.id
_entity.type
_entity.pdbx_description
1 polymer ?
#
loop_
_entity_poly.entity_id
_entity_poly.type
_entity_poly.pdbx_seq_one_letter_code
_entity_poly.pdbx_strand_id
1 'polypeptide(L)' 'MKASTIVVVIGLLLAVFGLPIPGLSVLGILIVLLGLGARFLDF' A
#
# COMPACT_ATOMS: atom_id res chain seq x y z
N MET A 1 12.73 7.61 -6.75
CA MET A 1 11.91 6.41 -6.44
C MET A 1 10.66 6.51 -7.30
N LYS A 2 10.25 5.44 -8.01
CA LYS A 2 9.01 5.48 -8.83
C LYS A 2 7.81 5.74 -7.92
N ALA A 3 6.78 6.41 -8.43
CA ALA A 3 5.57 6.73 -7.66
C ALA A 3 4.92 5.45 -7.11
N SER A 4 4.93 4.38 -7.89
CA SER A 4 4.50 3.04 -7.50
C SER A 4 5.23 2.51 -6.24
N THR A 5 6.55 2.72 -6.11
CA THR A 5 7.31 2.31 -4.92
C THR A 5 6.87 3.08 -3.67
N ILE A 6 6.57 4.37 -3.78
CA ILE A 6 6.14 5.21 -2.65
C ILE A 6 4.76 4.74 -2.16
N VAL A 7 3.83 4.46 -3.08
CA VAL A 7 2.49 3.96 -2.76
C VAL A 7 2.55 2.61 -2.04
N VAL A 8 3.40 1.69 -2.49
CA VAL A 8 3.59 0.38 -1.83
C VAL A 8 4.12 0.54 -0.41
N VAL A 9 5.09 1.43 -0.20
CA VAL A 9 5.68 1.68 1.13
C VAL A 9 4.63 2.28 2.07
N ILE A 10 3.85 3.26 1.62
CA ILE A 10 2.78 3.87 2.42
C ILE A 10 1.70 2.85 2.76
N GLY A 11 1.28 2.03 1.78
CA GLY A 11 0.33 0.94 2.02
C GLY A 11 0.83 -0.06 3.04
N LEU A 12 2.11 -0.44 2.97
CA LEU A 12 2.73 -1.36 3.93
C LEU A 12 2.76 -0.77 5.34
N LEU A 13 3.09 0.51 5.47
CA LEU A 13 3.06 1.21 6.76
C LEU A 13 1.64 1.25 7.32
N LEU A 14 0.64 1.61 6.52
CA LEU A 14 -0.76 1.58 6.95
C LEU A 14 -1.23 0.16 7.33
N ALA A 15 -0.81 -0.87 6.61
CA ALA A 15 -1.20 -2.25 6.90
C ALA A 15 -0.59 -2.74 8.22
N VAL A 16 0.69 -2.44 8.48
CA VAL A 16 1.43 -2.86 9.68
C VAL A 16 1.04 -2.04 10.91
N PHE A 17 1.04 -0.71 10.80
CA PHE A 17 0.67 0.16 11.92
C PHE A 17 -0.84 0.25 12.14
N GLY A 18 -1.64 -0.10 11.12
CA GLY A 18 -3.09 -0.20 11.22
C GLY A 18 -3.59 -1.53 11.77
N LEU A 19 -2.72 -2.51 12.07
CA LEU A 19 -3.14 -3.79 12.66
C LEU A 19 -4.09 -3.67 13.87
N PRO A 20 -3.90 -2.71 14.80
CA PRO A 20 -4.79 -2.49 15.94
C PRO A 20 -6.17 -1.94 15.55
N ILE A 21 -6.34 -1.41 14.34
CA ILE A 21 -7.57 -0.80 13.82
C ILE A 21 -7.96 -1.55 12.54
N PRO A 22 -8.85 -2.56 12.61
CA PRO A 22 -9.14 -3.46 11.48
C PRO A 22 -9.49 -2.75 10.17
N GLY A 23 -10.20 -1.61 10.22
CA GLY A 23 -10.50 -0.82 9.01
C GLY A 23 -9.27 -0.17 8.37
N LEU A 24 -8.30 0.25 9.17
CA LEU A 24 -7.08 0.91 8.70
C LEU A 24 -6.10 -0.09 8.08
N SER A 25 -5.96 -1.29 8.66
CA SER A 25 -5.11 -2.34 8.09
C SER A 25 -5.62 -2.83 6.74
N VAL A 26 -6.94 -2.98 6.59
CA VAL A 26 -7.57 -3.35 5.32
C VAL A 26 -7.32 -2.29 4.25
N LEU A 27 -7.46 -1.01 4.58
CA LEU A 27 -7.11 0.09 3.66
C LEU A 27 -5.63 0.04 3.27
N GLY A 28 -4.73 -0.22 4.22
CA GLY A 28 -3.31 -0.41 3.95
C GLY A 28 -3.05 -1.52 2.94
N ILE A 29 -3.68 -2.69 3.11
CA ILE A 29 -3.56 -3.83 2.19
C ILE A 29 -4.04 -3.47 0.79
N LEU A 30 -5.18 -2.78 0.66
CA LEU A 30 -5.70 -2.34 -0.64
C LEU A 30 -4.73 -1.37 -1.35
N ILE A 31 -4.11 -0.45 -0.59
CA ILE A 31 -3.10 0.47 -1.13
C ILE A 31 -1.85 -0.28 -1.59
N VAL A 32 -1.41 -1.32 -0.86
CA VAL A 32 -0.29 -2.19 -1.29
C VAL A 32 -0.62 -2.89 -2.61
N LEU A 33 -1.82 -3.46 -2.72
CA LEU A 33 -2.26 -4.15 -3.94
C LEU A 33 -2.33 -3.20 -5.14
N LEU A 34 -2.85 -1.98 -4.95
CA LEU A 34 -2.86 -0.94 -5.98
C LEU A 34 -1.45 -0.52 -6.38
N GLY A 35 -0.55 -0.31 -5.42
CA GLY A 35 0.84 0.04 -5.69
C GLY A 35 1.61 -1.06 -6.43
N LEU A 36 1.35 -2.33 -6.10
CA LEU A 36 1.89 -3.48 -6.81
C LEU A 36 1.33 -3.57 -8.23
N GLY A 37 0.02 -3.38 -8.40
CA GLY A 37 -0.64 -3.31 -9.71
C GLY A 37 -0.08 -2.19 -10.60
N ALA A 38 0.10 -0.99 -10.03
CA ALA A 38 0.69 0.16 -10.73
C ALA A 38 2.13 -0.11 -11.20
N ARG A 39 2.87 -0.97 -10.50
CA ARG A 39 4.22 -1.39 -10.87
C ARG A 39 4.26 -2.18 -12.19
N PHE A 40 3.20 -2.91 -12.52
CA PHE A 40 3.06 -3.63 -13.80
C PHE A 40 2.65 -2.72 -14.96
N LEU A 41 2.08 -1.55 -14.66
CA LEU A 41 1.67 -0.55 -15.64
C LEU A 41 2.77 0.49 -15.93
N ASP A 42 3.97 0.30 -15.38
CA ASP A 42 5.18 1.13 -15.52
C ASP A 42 5.02 2.61 -15.12
N PHE A 43 4.15 2.88 -14.12
CA PHE A 43 4.04 4.17 -13.43
C PHE A 43 5.08 4.35 -12.29
#